data_AF-A0A2K9E917-F1
#
_entry.id   AF-A0A2K9E917-F1
#
_cell.length_a   1.000
_cell.length_b   1.000
_cell.length_c   1.000
_cell.angle_alpha   90.00
_cell.angle_beta   90.00
_cell.angle_gamma   90.00
#
_symmetry.space_group_name_H-M   'P 1'
#
loop_
_entity.id
_entity.type
_entity.pdbx_description
1 polymer ?
#
loop_
_entity_poly.entity_id
_entity_poly.type
_entity_poly.pdbx_seq_one_letter_code
_entity_poly.pdbx_strand_id
1 'polypeptide(L)' 'MVKHIVMWKLKEYACGNTKEKNAQIIKEKLESLKDKIPGILKIEVGIDFSKTENSADVVLRHLTCVF' A
#
# COMPACT_ATOMS: atom_id res chain seq x y z
N MET A 1 15.36 13.07 5.72
CA MET A 1 14.82 11.91 4.97
C MET A 1 13.77 11.21 5.82
N VAL A 2 12.52 11.11 5.34
CA VAL A 2 11.42 10.53 6.12
C VAL A 2 11.01 9.20 5.49
N LYS A 3 10.94 8.15 6.31
CA LYS A 3 10.33 6.87 5.96
C LYS A 3 8.90 6.91 6.49
N HIS A 4 7.92 6.82 5.59
CA HIS A 4 6.53 6.75 5.97
C HIS A 4 6.03 5.33 5.66
N ILE A 5 5.54 4.66 6.71
CA ILE A 5 5.04 3.29 6.64
C ILE A 5 3.59 3.33 7.08
N VAL A 6 2.70 2.91 6.19
CA VAL A 6 1.27 2.83 6.44
C VAL A 6 0.84 1.39 6.28
N MET A 7 0.10 0.88 7.26
CA MET A 7 -0.42 -0.48 7.26
C MET A 7 -1.94 -0.40 7.27
N TRP A 8 -2.59 -1.10 6.34
CA TRP A 8 -4.05 -1.17 6.26
C TRP A 8 -4.54 -2.58 6.50
N LYS A 9 -5.64 -2.68 7.24
CA LYS A 9 -6.44 -3.90 7.36
C LYS A 9 -7.68 -3.76 6.49
N LEU A 10 -7.81 -4.60 5.49
CA LEU A 10 -8.92 -4.61 4.54
C LEU A 10 -10.03 -5.51 5.06
N LYS A 11 -11.28 -5.08 4.84
CA LYS A 11 -12.46 -5.94 5.04
C LYS A 11 -12.44 -7.08 4.01
N GLU A 12 -13.01 -8.23 4.36
CA GLU A 12 -13.08 -9.40 3.45
C GLU A 12 -13.76 -9.09 2.12
N TYR A 13 -14.80 -8.26 2.18
CA TYR A 13 -15.52 -7.76 1.02
C TYR A 13 -15.68 -6.25 1.15
N ALA A 14 -15.27 -5.51 0.12
CA ALA A 14 -15.44 -4.07 0.03
C ALA A 14 -15.55 -3.65 -1.43
N CYS A 15 -16.39 -2.65 -1.71
CA CYS A 15 -16.58 -2.11 -3.07
C CYS A 15 -16.92 -3.19 -4.13
N GLY A 16 -17.63 -4.25 -3.74
CA GLY A 16 -18.01 -5.36 -4.63
C GLY A 16 -16.87 -6.34 -4.97
N ASN A 17 -15.68 -6.17 -4.38
CA ASN A 17 -14.51 -7.00 -4.63
C ASN A 17 -14.10 -7.77 -3.38
N THR A 18 -13.39 -8.90 -3.60
CA THR A 18 -12.69 -9.59 -2.53
C THR A 18 -11.51 -8.75 -2.04
N LYS A 19 -11.12 -8.99 -0.80
CA LYS A 19 -9.94 -8.44 -0.16
C LYS A 19 -8.67 -8.49 -1.02
N GLU A 20 -8.38 -9.65 -1.62
CA GLU A 20 -7.22 -9.86 -2.49
C GLU A 20 -7.25 -8.98 -3.73
N LYS A 21 -8.44 -8.85 -4.36
CA LYS A 21 -8.59 -8.00 -5.54
C LYS A 21 -8.45 -6.53 -5.18
N ASN A 22 -9.02 -6.10 -4.05
CA ASN A 22 -8.84 -4.74 -3.54
C ASN A 22 -7.37 -4.44 -3.22
N ALA A 23 -6.64 -5.39 -2.62
CA ALA A 23 -5.22 -5.23 -2.33
C ALA A 23 -4.39 -5.01 -3.62
N GLN A 24 -4.67 -5.76 -4.68
CA GLN A 24 -4.03 -5.55 -5.99
C GLN A 24 -4.36 -4.17 -6.58
N ILE A 25 -5.62 -3.75 -6.55
CA ILE A 25 -6.04 -2.43 -7.06
C ILE A 25 -5.35 -1.31 -6.28
N ILE A 26 -5.25 -1.44 -4.96
CA ILE A 26 -4.55 -0.48 -4.10
C ILE A 26 -3.08 -0.41 -4.48
N LYS A 27 -2.43 -1.56 -4.67
CA LYS A 27 -1.02 -1.62 -5.09
C LYS A 27 -0.79 -0.87 -6.40
N GLU A 28 -1.54 -1.19 -7.45
CA GLU A 28 -1.38 -0.54 -8.76
C GLU A 28 -1.61 0.97 -8.68
N LYS A 29 -2.66 1.40 -7.96
CA LYS A 29 -2.96 2.82 -7.79
C LYS A 29 -1.87 3.56 -7.03
N LEU A 30 -1.36 2.99 -5.94
CA LEU A 30 -0.30 3.61 -5.15
C LEU A 30 1.02 3.65 -5.92
N GLU A 31 1.38 2.59 -6.63
CA GLU A 31 2.57 2.58 -7.49
C GLU A 31 2.48 3.64 -8.59
N SER A 32 1.29 3.88 -9.16
CA SER A 32 1.07 4.95 -10.14
C SER A 32 1.22 6.39 -9.60
N LEU A 33 1.18 6.58 -8.27
CA LEU A 33 1.38 7.90 -7.66
C LEU A 33 2.85 8.32 -7.66
N LYS A 34 3.78 7.37 -7.77
CA LYS A 34 5.22 7.65 -7.86
C LYS A 34 5.52 8.62 -9.01
N ASP A 35 4.88 8.42 -10.15
CA ASP A 35 5.10 9.23 -11.35
C ASP A 35 4.39 10.59 -11.28
N LYS A 36 3.47 10.77 -10.33
CA LYS A 36 2.66 12.00 -10.19
C LYS A 36 3.18 12.95 -9.12
N ILE A 37 3.91 12.46 -8.11
CA ILE A 37 4.33 13.26 -6.96
C ILE A 37 5.84 13.53 -7.03
N PRO A 38 6.26 14.75 -7.41
CA PRO A 38 7.67 15.12 -7.37
C PRO A 38 8.17 15.13 -5.92
N GLY A 39 9.18 14.32 -5.62
CA GLY A 39 9.78 14.18 -4.29
C GLY A 39 9.67 12.78 -3.66
N ILE A 40 8.87 11.89 -4.25
CA ILE A 40 8.88 10.47 -3.88
C ILE A 40 10.12 9.81 -4.49
N LEU A 41 11.05 9.37 -3.64
CA LEU A 41 12.25 8.65 -4.05
C LEU A 41 11.95 7.18 -4.33
N LYS A 42 11.10 6.58 -3.50
CA LYS A 42 10.73 5.17 -3.60
C LYS A 42 9.33 4.96 -3.05
N ILE A 43 8.54 4.13 -3.75
CA ILE A 43 7.28 3.60 -3.25
C ILE A 43 7.31 2.08 -3.38
N GLU A 44 6.89 1.38 -2.34
CA GLU A 44 6.82 -0.07 -2.29
C GLU A 44 5.51 -0.45 -1.60
N VAL A 45 4.71 -1.27 -2.26
CA VAL A 45 3.48 -1.82 -1.68
C VAL A 45 3.63 -3.33 -1.52
N GLY A 46 3.59 -3.79 -0.27
CA GLY A 46 3.52 -5.19 0.10
C GLY A 46 2.07 -5.61 0.35
N ILE A 47 1.68 -6.77 -0.16
CA ILE A 47 0.41 -7.42 0.17
C ILE A 47 0.73 -8.58 1.09
N ASP A 48 -0.05 -8.76 2.15
CA ASP A 48 0.17 -9.88 3.07
C ASP A 48 -0.10 -11.22 2.42
N PHE A 49 0.80 -12.15 2.71
CA PHE A 49 0.72 -13.55 2.29
C PHE A 49 0.45 -14.49 3.48
N SER A 50 0.67 -14.02 4.72
CA SER A 50 0.62 -14.86 5.91
C SER A 50 -0.83 -15.14 6.36
N LYS A 51 -1.80 -14.29 5.98
CA LYS A 51 -3.23 -14.45 6.25
C LYS A 51 -3.56 -14.72 7.73
N THR A 52 -2.74 -14.20 8.66
CA THR A 52 -3.00 -14.34 10.09
C THR A 52 -3.89 -13.19 10.59
N GLU A 53 -4.66 -13.42 11.66
CA GLU A 53 -5.63 -12.44 12.16
C GLU A 53 -5.01 -11.10 12.58
N ASN A 54 -3.73 -11.11 12.97
CA ASN A 54 -2.99 -9.92 13.38
C ASN A 54 -2.15 -9.29 12.25
N SER A 55 -2.11 -9.89 11.06
CA SER A 55 -1.43 -9.30 9.91
C SER A 55 -2.21 -8.11 9.35
N ALA A 56 -1.47 -7.09 8.93
CA ALA A 56 -2.01 -6.04 8.07
C ALA A 56 -2.01 -6.54 6.63
N ASP A 57 -3.04 -6.21 5.86
CA ASP A 57 -3.28 -6.80 4.54
C ASP A 57 -2.51 -6.12 3.42
N VAL A 58 -2.29 -4.81 3.58
CA VAL A 58 -1.52 -4.00 2.65
C VAL A 58 -0.60 -3.10 3.45
N VAL A 59 0.67 -3.09 3.10
CA VAL A 59 1.68 -2.22 3.68
C VAL A 59 2.25 -1.34 2.58
N LEU A 60 2.10 -0.03 2.72
CA LEU A 60 2.77 0.96 1.89
C LEU A 60 4.00 1.47 2.62
N ARG A 61 5.13 1.44 1.93
CA ARG A 61 6.37 2.10 2.34
C ARG A 61 6.75 3.10 1.28
N HIS A 62 6.91 4.36 1.67
CA HIS A 62 7.54 5.34 0.79
C HIS A 62 8.66 6.11 1.48
N LEU A 63 9.66 6.49 0.67
CA LEU A 63 10.70 7.42 1.05
C LEU A 63 10.47 8.73 0.33
N THR A 64 10.39 9.80 1.10
CA THR A 64 10.26 11.15 0.59
C THR A 64 11.43 11.99 1.09
N CYS A 65 12.00 12.79 0.19
CA CYS A 65 12.94 13.83 0.58
C CYS A 65 12.10 15.04 1.02
N VAL A 66 12.14 15.37 2.30
CA VAL A 66 11.58 16.63 2.79
C VAL A 66 12.70 17.65 2.62
N PHE A 67 12.50 18.60 1.70
CA PHE A 67 13.38 19.76 1.54
C PHE A 67 13.28 20.67 2.76
#